data_AF-E2SAH3-F1
#
_entry.id   AF-E2SAH3-F1
#
_cell.length_a   1.000
_cell.length_b   1.000
_cell.length_c   1.000
_cell.angle_alpha   90.00
_cell.angle_beta   90.00
_cell.angle_gamma   90.00
#
_symmetry.space_group_name_H-M   'P 1'
#
loop_
_entity.id
_entity.type
_entity.pdbx_description
1 polymer ?
#
loop_
_entity_poly.entity_id
_entity_poly.type
_entity_poly.pdbx_seq_one_letter_code
_entity_poly.pdbx_strand_id
1 'polypeptide(L)' 'MEPARRAARRLVEAGRVQITQAGHVVDPSTAKGPIRIRRTP' A
#
# COMPACT_ATOMS: atom_id res chain seq x y z
N MET A 1 -13.60 1.08 1.82
CA MET A 1 -12.21 0.59 2.02
C MET A 1 -11.27 1.61 2.66
N GLU A 2 -11.65 2.89 2.78
CA GLU A 2 -10.76 3.94 3.28
C GLU A 2 -10.07 3.71 4.64
N PRO A 3 -10.69 3.03 5.63
CA PRO A 3 -9.98 2.63 6.85
C PRO A 3 -8.78 1.71 6.57
N ALA A 4 -8.94 0.71 5.68
CA ALA A 4 -7.87 -0.20 5.30
C ALA A 4 -6.75 0.54 4.54
N ARG A 5 -7.12 1.48 3.66
CA ARG A 5 -6.15 2.33 2.94
C ARG A 5 -5.32 3.18 3.90
N ARG A 6 -5.95 3.76 4.93
CA ARG A 6 -5.25 4.52 5.98
C ARG A 6 -4.29 3.65 6.78
N ALA A 7 -4.72 2.45 7.20
CA ALA A 7 -3.86 1.53 7.91
C ALA A 7 -2.66 1.10 7.04
N ALA A 8 -2.90 0.80 5.77
CA ALA A 8 -1.87 0.42 4.82
C ALA A 8 -0.83 1.54 4.63
N ARG A 9 -1.25 2.82 4.54
CA ARG A 9 -0.32 3.97 4.51
C ARG A 9 0.60 4.02 5.71
N ARG A 10 0.08 3.88 6.93
CA ARG A 10 0.88 3.86 8.16
C ARG A 10 1.89 2.71 8.17
N LEU A 11 1.50 1.55 7.66
CA LEU A 11 2.40 0.38 7.57
C LEU A 11 3.50 0.59 6.52
N VAL A 12 3.21 1.28 5.41
CA VAL A 12 4.22 1.65 4.41
C VAL A 12 5.18 2.69 5.00
N GLU A 13 4.68 3.73 5.67
CA GLU A 13 5.51 4.73 6.37
C GLU A 13 6.42 4.08 7.42
N ALA A 14 5.92 3.07 8.14
CA ALA A 14 6.70 2.30 9.10
C ALA A 14 7.65 1.26 8.44
N GLY A 15 7.71 1.20 7.11
CA GLY A 15 8.56 0.26 6.36
C GLY A 15 8.20 -1.21 6.55
N ARG A 16 6.96 -1.53 6.95
CA ARG A 16 6.51 -2.90 7.26
C ARG A 16 5.91 -3.63 6.05
N VAL A 17 5.39 -2.87 5.09
CA VAL A 17 4.72 -3.40 3.90
C VAL A 17 5.07 -2.57 2.69
N GLN A 18 4.94 -3.18 1.52
CA GLN A 18 4.93 -2.49 0.24
C GLN A 18 3.55 -2.63 -0.39
N ILE A 19 3.13 -1.59 -1.10
CA ILE A 19 1.90 -1.58 -1.86
C ILE A 19 2.23 -1.65 -3.33
N THR A 20 1.54 -2.55 -4.04
CA THR A 20 1.72 -2.72 -5.48
C THR A 20 0.41 -2.60 -6.24
N GLN A 21 0.51 -2.13 -7.48
CA GLN A 21 -0.57 -2.08 -8.44
C GLN A 21 -0.03 -2.52 -9.80
N ALA A 22 -0.75 -3.42 -10.47
CA ALA A 22 -0.29 -4.05 -11.71
C ALA A 22 1.15 -4.61 -11.62
N GLY A 23 1.53 -5.15 -10.46
CA GLY A 23 2.86 -5.71 -10.21
C GLY A 23 3.95 -4.71 -9.79
N HIS A 24 3.70 -3.41 -9.87
CA HIS A 24 4.69 -2.37 -9.58
C HIS A 24 4.48 -1.76 -8.20
N VAL A 25 5.56 -1.40 -7.50
CA VAL A 25 5.47 -0.65 -6.23
C VAL A 25 4.96 0.75 -6.53
N VAL A 26 3.95 1.20 -5.79
CA VAL A 26 3.29 2.51 -5.99
C VAL A 26 3.12 3.25 -4.68
N ASP A 27 3.01 4.58 -4.76
CA ASP A 27 2.61 5.41 -3.63
C ASP A 27 1.10 5.21 -3.33
N PRO A 28 0.73 4.73 -2.13
CA PRO A 28 -0.66 4.53 -1.74
C PRO A 28 -1.48 5.81 -1.55
N SER A 29 -0.87 6.99 -1.48
CA SER A 29 -1.58 8.27 -1.40
C SER A 29 -2.23 8.64 -2.74
N THR A 30 -1.65 8.18 -3.85
CA THR A 30 -2.07 8.51 -5.23
C THR A 30 -2.71 7.34 -5.97
N ALA A 31 -2.43 6.09 -5.54
CA ALA A 31 -2.95 4.89 -6.17
C ALA A 31 -4.49 4.83 -6.18
N LYS A 32 -5.09 4.68 -7.36
CA LYS A 32 -6.54 4.55 -7.55
C LYS A 32 -6.92 3.12 -7.92
N GLY A 33 -8.08 2.69 -7.46
CA GLY A 33 -8.60 1.34 -7.74
C GLY A 33 -7.98 0.25 -6.85
N PRO A 34 -8.03 -1.02 -7.30
CA PRO A 34 -7.52 -2.17 -6.56
C PRO A 34 -6.00 -2.11 -6.36
N ILE A 35 -5.56 -2.38 -5.14
CA ILE A 35 -4.15 -2.45 -4.75
C ILE A 35 -3.87 -3.79 -4.05
N ARG A 36 -2.60 -4.19 -4.03
CA ARG A 36 -2.09 -5.36 -3.31
C ARG A 36 -1.16 -4.88 -2.20
N ILE A 37 -1.15 -5.57 -1.06
CA ILE A 37 -0.26 -5.30 0.06
C ILE A 37 0.59 -6.55 0.27
N ARG A 38 1.91 -6.39 0.38
CA ARG A 38 2.86 -7.47 0.71
C ARG A 38 3.78 -7.03 1.85
N ARG A 39 4.30 -7.96 2.65
CA ARG A 39 5.34 -7.64 3.64
C ARG A 39 6.62 -7.23 2.91
N THR A 40 7.34 -6.27 3.48
CA THR A 40 8.73 -6.04 3.09
C THR A 40 9.58 -7.26 3.45
N PRO A 41 10.64 -7.56 2.69
CA PRO A 41 11.66 -8.53 3.10
C PRO A 41 12.23 -8.21 4.49
#